data_AF-A0A9E7HWX8-F1
#
_entry.id   AF-A0A9E7HWX8-F1
#
_cell.length_a   1.000
_cell.length_b   1.000
_cell.length_c   1.000
_cell.angle_alpha   90.00
_cell.angle_beta   90.00
_cell.angle_gamma   90.00
#
_symmetry.space_group_name_H-M   'P 1'
#
loop_
_entity.id
_entity.type
_entity.pdbx_description
1 polymer ?
#
loop_
_entity_poly.entity_id
_entity_poly.type
_entity_poly.pdbx_seq_one_letter_code
_entity_poly.pdbx_strand_id
1 'polypeptide(L)'
;PPPPPSPLEPKRPKLVLYTTSLRGIRRTFEDCCAVRAILHGLRVAVDERDVSMDVSFRFELQSLLGKGRPLALPQVFIENRWLGGVEEIWQMNEAGELGRRLEGIAAQDPTFVCDGCGGARFVPCSYCHGSQKVFVEREGRKRRCDECNENGLVRCLHCCS
;
A
#
# COMPACT_ATOMS: atom_id res chain seq x y z
N PRO A 1 6.36 30.56 -18.65
CA PRO A 1 6.96 29.33 -19.21
C PRO A 1 6.86 28.22 -18.16
N PRO A 2 6.33 27.03 -18.48
CA PRO A 2 6.37 25.91 -17.56
C PRO A 2 7.84 25.54 -17.28
N PRO A 3 8.17 25.07 -16.05
CA PRO A 3 9.51 24.60 -15.75
C PRO A 3 9.87 23.43 -16.69
N PRO A 4 11.14 23.28 -17.08
CA PRO A 4 11.58 22.16 -17.90
C PRO A 4 11.25 20.83 -17.19
N PRO A 5 10.80 19.80 -17.90
CA PRO A 5 10.63 18.48 -17.31
C PRO A 5 11.97 18.03 -16.74
N SER A 6 12.00 17.69 -15.46
CA SER A 6 13.17 17.12 -14.81
C SER A 6 13.62 15.87 -15.57
N PRO A 7 14.93 15.55 -15.61
CA PRO A 7 15.41 14.28 -16.15
C PRO A 7 14.61 13.17 -15.47
N LEU A 8 13.94 12.33 -16.26
CA LEU A 8 13.19 11.18 -15.77
C LEU A 8 14.15 10.34 -14.94
N GLU A 9 14.09 10.48 -13.61
CA GLU A 9 14.81 9.59 -12.72
C GLU A 9 14.46 8.16 -13.13
N PRO A 10 15.44 7.25 -13.21
CA PRO A 10 15.15 5.86 -13.51
C PRO A 10 14.11 5.38 -12.51
N LYS A 11 12.93 4.99 -13.01
CA LYS A 11 11.83 4.49 -12.16
C LYS A 11 12.36 3.25 -11.46
N ARG A 12 12.66 3.41 -10.16
CA ARG A 12 13.12 2.31 -9.33
C ARG A 12 11.97 1.29 -9.19
N PRO A 13 12.27 -0.01 -9.20
CA PRO A 13 11.24 -1.02 -9.00
C PRO A 13 10.48 -0.77 -7.70
N LYS A 14 9.15 -0.93 -7.75
CA LYS A 14 8.25 -0.66 -6.62
C LYS A 14 7.95 -1.95 -5.87
N LEU A 15 8.30 -1.97 -4.58
CA LEU A 15 7.94 -3.02 -3.65
C LEU A 15 6.57 -2.72 -3.03
N VAL A 16 5.62 -3.64 -3.15
CA VAL A 16 4.25 -3.50 -2.65
C VAL A 16 3.99 -4.59 -1.61
N LEU A 17 3.50 -4.19 -0.44
CA LEU A 17 3.05 -5.10 0.62
C LEU A 17 1.54 -4.98 0.75
N TYR A 18 0.82 -6.04 0.42
CA TYR A 18 -0.59 -6.19 0.79
C TYR A 18 -0.68 -6.72 2.22
N THR A 19 -1.39 -5.99 3.07
CA THR A 19 -1.45 -6.24 4.52
C THR A 19 -2.85 -5.94 5.06
N THR A 20 -3.05 -6.15 6.35
CA THR A 20 -4.20 -5.63 7.08
C THR A 20 -3.78 -5.11 8.46
N SER A 21 -4.37 -4.00 8.89
CA SER A 21 -4.26 -3.51 10.27
C SER A 21 -5.34 -4.09 11.19
N LEU A 22 -6.35 -4.78 10.64
CA LEU A 22 -7.39 -5.42 11.43
C LEU A 22 -6.83 -6.58 12.25
N ARG A 23 -7.28 -6.68 13.49
CA ARG A 23 -6.86 -7.73 14.44
C ARG A 23 -7.87 -8.87 14.54
N GLY A 24 -8.74 -9.02 13.55
CA GLY A 24 -9.82 -10.02 13.54
C GLY A 24 -9.30 -11.46 13.55
N ILE A 25 -8.16 -11.72 12.91
CA ILE A 25 -7.45 -13.00 12.97
C ILE A 25 -6.04 -12.71 13.52
N ARG A 26 -5.81 -13.09 14.78
CA ARG A 26 -4.55 -12.79 15.48
C ARG A 26 -3.32 -13.24 14.69
N ARG A 27 -3.33 -14.46 14.16
CA ARG A 27 -2.23 -15.00 13.35
C ARG A 27 -1.95 -14.13 12.12
N THR A 28 -2.95 -13.77 11.34
CA THR A 28 -2.79 -12.92 10.15
C THR A 28 -2.24 -11.54 10.50
N PHE A 29 -2.67 -10.95 11.62
CA PHE A 29 -2.14 -9.67 12.09
C PHE A 29 -0.67 -9.79 12.49
N GLU A 30 -0.30 -10.83 13.23
CA GLU A 30 1.09 -11.10 13.62
C GLU A 30 1.99 -11.34 12.40
N ASP A 31 1.54 -12.16 11.43
CA ASP A 31 2.24 -12.43 10.19
C ASP A 31 2.47 -11.14 9.37
N CYS A 32 1.46 -10.27 9.29
CA CYS A 32 1.55 -8.97 8.64
C CYS A 32 2.58 -8.05 9.33
N CYS A 33 2.57 -8.01 10.66
CA CYS A 33 3.53 -7.24 11.45
C CYS A 33 4.96 -7.76 11.28
N ALA A 34 5.15 -9.08 11.25
CA ALA A 34 6.46 -9.71 11.04
C ALA A 34 7.05 -9.35 9.67
N VAL A 35 6.29 -9.51 8.60
CA VAL A 35 6.75 -9.13 7.25
C VAL A 35 7.03 -7.64 7.14
N ARG A 36 6.19 -6.78 7.72
CA ARG A 36 6.45 -5.34 7.78
C ARG A 36 7.77 -5.04 8.48
N ALA A 37 8.04 -5.66 9.63
CA ALA A 37 9.27 -5.46 10.39
C ALA A 37 10.52 -5.91 9.61
N ILE A 38 10.45 -7.04 8.91
CA ILE A 38 11.54 -7.54 8.05
C ILE A 38 11.87 -6.52 6.95
N LEU A 39 10.88 -6.10 6.17
CA LEU A 39 11.08 -5.15 5.06
C LEU A 39 11.62 -3.81 5.56
N HIS A 40 11.13 -3.35 6.71
CA HIS A 40 11.60 -2.13 7.35
C HIS A 40 13.06 -2.23 7.83
N GLY A 41 13.45 -3.40 8.36
CA GLY A 41 14.84 -3.69 8.73
C GLY A 41 15.81 -3.65 7.54
N LEU A 42 15.31 -3.98 6.34
CA LEU A 42 16.05 -3.91 5.08
C LEU A 42 16.10 -2.49 4.47
N ARG A 43 15.46 -1.50 5.11
CA ARG A 43 15.52 -0.07 4.72
C ARG A 43 15.07 0.20 3.29
N VAL A 44 14.12 -0.59 2.79
CA VAL A 44 13.54 -0.41 1.45
C VAL A 44 12.23 0.36 1.54
N ALA A 45 11.94 1.15 0.51
CA ALA A 45 10.68 1.84 0.37
C ALA A 45 9.57 0.83 0.03
N VAL A 46 8.55 0.78 0.88
CA VAL A 46 7.41 -0.14 0.74
C VAL A 46 6.13 0.64 0.51
N ASP A 47 5.42 0.30 -0.57
CA ASP A 47 4.04 0.69 -0.78
C ASP A 47 3.11 -0.26 -0.02
N GLU A 48 2.73 0.13 1.20
CA GLU A 48 1.80 -0.64 2.03
C GLU A 48 0.35 -0.42 1.60
N ARG A 49 -0.31 -1.53 1.26
CA ARG A 49 -1.70 -1.58 0.82
C ARG A 49 -2.52 -2.37 1.82
N ASP A 50 -3.18 -1.65 2.71
CA ASP A 50 -4.10 -2.25 3.68
C ASP A 50 -5.43 -2.58 2.99
N VAL A 51 -5.70 -3.87 2.78
CA VAL A 51 -6.91 -4.33 2.08
C VAL A 51 -8.20 -4.11 2.86
N SER A 52 -8.11 -3.72 4.14
CA SER A 52 -9.25 -3.32 4.95
C SER A 52 -9.59 -1.83 4.83
N MET A 53 -8.64 -1.01 4.36
CA MET A 53 -8.81 0.43 4.20
C MET A 53 -9.37 0.81 2.82
N ASP A 54 -9.16 -0.05 1.83
CA ASP A 54 -9.62 0.15 0.45
C ASP A 54 -9.95 -1.18 -0.24
N VAL A 55 -11.21 -1.35 -0.62
CA VAL A 55 -11.71 -2.56 -1.29
C VAL A 55 -11.02 -2.79 -2.64
N SER A 56 -10.54 -1.74 -3.31
CA SER A 56 -9.82 -1.88 -4.58
C SER A 56 -8.54 -2.69 -4.43
N PHE A 57 -7.84 -2.59 -3.30
CA PHE A 57 -6.64 -3.38 -3.04
C PHE A 57 -6.95 -4.86 -2.89
N ARG A 58 -8.13 -5.22 -2.35
CA ARG A 58 -8.58 -6.62 -2.30
C ARG A 58 -8.79 -7.18 -3.70
N PHE A 59 -9.47 -6.42 -4.58
CA PHE A 59 -9.71 -6.83 -5.96
C PHE A 59 -8.42 -6.90 -6.78
N GLU A 60 -7.53 -5.94 -6.59
CA GLU A 60 -6.21 -5.93 -7.21
C GLU A 60 -5.39 -7.14 -6.78
N LEU A 61 -5.29 -7.42 -5.48
CA LEU A 61 -4.59 -8.57 -4.95
C LEU A 61 -5.15 -9.88 -5.51
N GLN A 62 -6.47 -10.01 -5.56
CA GLN A 62 -7.12 -11.18 -6.14
C GLN A 62 -6.78 -11.36 -7.63
N SER A 63 -6.69 -10.25 -8.36
CA SER A 63 -6.31 -10.26 -9.78
C SER A 63 -4.84 -10.67 -9.98
N LEU A 64 -3.95 -10.21 -9.11
CA LEU A 64 -2.52 -10.55 -9.15
C LEU A 64 -2.24 -12.02 -8.76
N LEU A 65 -2.96 -12.56 -7.78
CA LEU A 65 -2.80 -13.95 -7.33
C LEU A 65 -3.40 -14.98 -8.31
N GLY A 66 -4.35 -14.55 -9.15
CA GLY A 66 -5.02 -15.41 -10.12
C GLY A 66 -5.99 -16.42 -9.51
N LYS A 67 -6.60 -17.25 -10.38
CA LYS A 67 -7.53 -18.31 -9.97
C LYS A 67 -6.73 -19.50 -9.41
N GLY A 68 -6.74 -19.69 -8.09
CA GLY A 68 -6.18 -20.88 -7.46
C GLY A 68 -5.36 -20.63 -6.19
N ARG A 69 -5.03 -19.36 -5.89
CA ARG A 69 -4.37 -19.02 -4.62
C ARG A 69 -5.37 -18.41 -3.65
N PRO A 70 -5.38 -18.87 -2.37
CA PRO A 70 -6.20 -18.23 -1.36
C PRO A 70 -5.73 -16.79 -1.14
N LEU A 71 -6.68 -15.88 -0.88
CA LEU A 71 -6.40 -14.49 -0.52
C LEU A 71 -5.92 -14.43 0.93
N ALA A 72 -4.74 -14.99 1.19
CA ALA A 72 -4.05 -14.93 2.46
C ALA A 72 -3.21 -13.65 2.53
N LEU A 73 -3.00 -13.12 3.73
CA LEU A 73 -2.12 -11.98 3.98
C LEU A 73 -1.03 -12.39 4.97
N PRO A 74 0.14 -11.74 4.93
CA PRO A 74 0.57 -10.72 3.97
C PRO A 74 0.93 -11.27 2.59
N GLN A 75 0.99 -10.41 1.56
CA GLN A 75 1.52 -10.74 0.22
C GLN A 75 2.43 -9.64 -0.29
N VAL A 76 3.61 -10.01 -0.79
CA VAL A 76 4.64 -9.07 -1.25
C VAL A 76 4.88 -9.21 -2.75
N PHE A 77 5.02 -8.08 -3.44
CA PHE A 77 5.24 -8.01 -4.88
C PHE A 77 6.33 -7.00 -5.24
N ILE A 78 7.10 -7.31 -6.29
CA ILE A 78 8.02 -6.37 -6.95
C ILE A 78 7.50 -6.16 -8.37
N GLU A 79 7.13 -4.93 -8.74
CA GLU A 79 6.61 -4.61 -10.08
C GLU A 79 5.53 -5.60 -10.57
N ASN A 80 4.55 -5.89 -9.71
CA ASN A 80 3.45 -6.84 -9.95
C ASN A 80 3.86 -8.32 -10.04
N ARG A 81 5.14 -8.66 -9.85
CA ARG A 81 5.60 -10.05 -9.73
C ARG A 81 5.53 -10.49 -8.27
N TRP A 82 4.86 -11.60 -8.02
CA TRP A 82 4.74 -12.16 -6.67
C TRP A 82 6.12 -12.56 -6.14
N LEU A 83 6.48 -12.01 -4.98
CA LEU A 83 7.72 -12.33 -4.27
C LEU A 83 7.48 -13.43 -3.24
N GLY A 84 6.38 -13.36 -2.48
CA GLY A 84 6.08 -14.31 -1.41
C GLY A 84 4.96 -13.88 -0.47
N GLY A 85 4.46 -14.84 0.32
CA GLY A 85 3.67 -14.60 1.53
C GLY A 85 4.57 -14.58 2.77
N VAL A 86 4.00 -14.80 3.95
CA VAL A 86 4.77 -14.78 5.22
C VAL A 86 5.91 -15.79 5.24
N GLU A 87 5.64 -17.04 4.86
CA GLU A 87 6.63 -18.13 4.94
C GLU A 87 7.78 -17.92 3.95
N GLU A 88 7.48 -17.55 2.70
CA GLU A 88 8.51 -17.33 1.69
C GLU A 88 9.39 -16.12 2.03
N ILE A 89 8.79 -15.04 2.53
CA ILE A 89 9.55 -13.85 2.95
C ILE A 89 10.43 -14.16 4.16
N TRP A 90 9.93 -14.92 5.13
CA TRP A 90 10.70 -15.33 6.30
C TRP A 90 11.89 -16.21 5.89
N GLN A 91 11.66 -17.25 5.08
CA GLN A 91 12.71 -18.15 4.61
C GLN A 91 13.79 -17.40 3.80
N MET A 92 13.39 -16.50 2.89
CA MET A 92 14.35 -15.69 2.13
C MET A 92 15.14 -14.72 3.01
N ASN A 93 14.53 -14.20 4.08
CA ASN A 93 15.23 -13.34 5.03
C ASN A 93 16.29 -14.11 5.81
N GLU A 94 15.94 -15.28 6.36
CA GLU A 94 16.87 -16.14 7.10
C GLU A 94 18.04 -16.63 6.22
N ALA A 95 17.78 -16.92 4.94
CA ALA A 95 18.81 -17.29 3.98
C ALA A 95 19.67 -16.09 3.49
N GLY A 96 19.34 -14.86 3.90
CA GLY A 96 19.98 -13.64 3.41
C GLY A 96 19.73 -13.36 1.92
N GLU A 97 18.80 -14.06 1.28
CA GLU A 97 18.43 -13.91 -0.13
C GLU A 97 17.52 -12.70 -0.37
N LEU A 98 16.70 -12.35 0.62
CA LEU A 98 15.71 -11.28 0.49
C LEU A 98 16.37 -9.94 0.17
N GLY A 99 17.48 -9.60 0.84
CA GLY A 99 18.25 -8.38 0.55
C GLY A 99 18.72 -8.32 -0.90
N ARG A 100 19.23 -9.44 -1.44
CA ARG A 100 19.67 -9.53 -2.84
C ARG A 100 18.51 -9.35 -3.83
N ARG A 101 17.33 -9.91 -3.51
CA ARG A 101 16.12 -9.76 -4.35
C ARG A 101 15.58 -8.33 -4.36
N LEU A 102 15.89 -7.54 -3.33
CA LEU A 102 15.45 -6.16 -3.19
C LEU A 102 16.52 -5.14 -3.62
N GLU A 103 17.63 -5.59 -4.19
CA GLU A 103 18.62 -4.70 -4.80
C GLU A 103 17.97 -3.84 -5.89
N GLY A 104 18.20 -2.53 -5.84
CA GLY A 104 17.64 -1.56 -6.78
C GLY A 104 16.31 -0.93 -6.36
N ILE A 105 15.61 -1.48 -5.36
CA ILE A 105 14.45 -0.81 -4.74
C ILE A 105 14.93 0.50 -4.08
N ALA A 106 14.10 1.53 -4.10
CA ALA A 106 14.40 2.78 -3.40
C ALA A 106 14.63 2.52 -1.91
N ALA A 107 15.62 3.16 -1.30
CA ALA A 107 15.83 3.08 0.13
C ALA A 107 14.85 4.00 0.87
N GLN A 108 14.46 3.62 2.08
CA GLN A 108 13.64 4.43 2.97
C GLN A 108 14.23 4.38 4.38
N ASP A 109 14.26 5.53 5.04
CA ASP A 109 14.67 5.64 6.44
C ASP A 109 13.67 4.88 7.32
N PRO A 110 14.11 3.95 8.18
CA PRO A 110 13.26 3.28 9.17
C PRO A 110 12.55 4.23 10.15
N THR A 111 13.02 5.46 10.30
CA THR A 111 12.38 6.45 11.16
C THR A 111 11.39 7.32 10.41
N PHE A 112 11.25 7.12 9.09
CA PHE A 112 10.34 7.88 8.27
C PHE A 112 8.89 7.67 8.72
N VAL A 113 8.28 8.75 9.16
CA VAL A 113 6.83 8.87 9.32
C VAL A 113 6.37 10.00 8.43
N CYS A 114 5.35 9.75 7.62
CA CYS A 114 4.84 10.76 6.71
C CYS A 114 4.13 11.88 7.49
N ASP A 115 4.62 13.12 7.41
CA ASP A 115 4.01 14.28 8.08
C ASP A 115 2.55 14.53 7.67
N GLY A 116 2.17 14.16 6.44
CA GLY A 116 0.80 14.32 5.95
C GLY A 116 -0.23 13.33 6.48
N CYS A 117 0.14 12.07 6.73
CA CYS A 117 -0.81 11.02 7.15
C CYS A 117 -0.42 10.30 8.45
N GLY A 118 0.69 10.67 9.09
CA GLY A 118 1.20 9.99 10.29
C GLY A 118 1.54 8.51 10.07
N GLY A 119 1.82 8.10 8.82
CA GLY A 119 2.06 6.70 8.46
C GLY A 119 0.80 5.89 8.12
N ALA A 120 -0.40 6.46 8.22
CA ALA A 120 -1.66 5.76 7.91
C ALA A 120 -1.87 5.48 6.42
N ARG A 121 -1.08 6.09 5.53
CA ARG A 121 -1.16 6.00 4.05
C ARG A 121 -2.45 6.54 3.41
N PHE A 122 -3.43 6.91 4.24
CA PHE A 122 -4.70 7.49 3.82
C PHE A 122 -4.98 8.78 4.60
N VAL A 123 -5.72 9.68 3.98
CA VAL A 123 -6.24 10.92 4.60
C VAL A 123 -7.71 11.10 4.24
N PRO A 124 -8.51 11.82 5.05
CA PRO A 124 -9.87 12.17 4.70
C PRO A 124 -9.94 12.92 3.37
N CYS A 125 -10.93 12.61 2.55
CA CYS A 125 -11.17 13.30 1.29
C CYS A 125 -11.39 14.80 1.52
N SER A 126 -10.65 15.65 0.81
CA SER A 126 -10.78 17.10 0.93
C SER A 126 -12.10 17.64 0.38
N TYR A 127 -12.73 16.92 -0.55
CA TYR A 127 -13.97 17.34 -1.21
C TYR A 127 -15.24 17.00 -0.41
N CYS A 128 -15.30 15.80 0.20
CA CYS A 128 -16.46 15.39 1.02
C CYS A 128 -16.17 15.35 2.53
N HIS A 129 -14.95 15.70 2.94
CA HIS A 129 -14.49 15.67 4.33
C HIS A 129 -14.72 14.32 5.03
N GLY A 130 -14.55 13.23 4.28
CA GLY A 130 -14.77 11.86 4.78
C GLY A 130 -16.23 11.39 4.84
N SER A 131 -17.20 12.26 4.55
CA SER A 131 -18.63 11.91 4.63
C SER A 131 -19.14 11.00 3.51
N GLN A 132 -18.35 10.86 2.44
CA GLN A 132 -18.70 10.19 1.18
C GLN A 132 -19.90 10.79 0.44
N LYS A 133 -20.40 11.95 0.89
CA LYS A 133 -21.61 12.57 0.35
C LYS A 133 -21.33 14.00 -0.05
N VAL A 134 -21.75 14.35 -1.26
CA VAL A 134 -21.63 15.70 -1.82
C VAL A 134 -22.99 16.14 -2.33
N PHE A 135 -23.32 17.41 -2.16
CA PHE A 135 -24.57 17.96 -2.67
C PHE A 135 -24.33 18.56 -4.06
N VAL A 136 -25.10 18.12 -5.05
CA VAL A 136 -25.00 18.65 -6.40
C VAL A 136 -26.15 19.62 -6.61
N GLU A 137 -25.85 20.91 -6.53
CA GLU A 137 -26.87 21.99 -6.62
C GLU A 137 -27.69 21.91 -7.90
N ARG A 138 -27.05 21.65 -9.04
CA ARG A 138 -27.70 21.50 -10.35
C ARG A 138 -28.78 20.41 -10.39
N GLU A 139 -28.71 19.44 -9.47
CA GLU A 139 -29.64 18.31 -9.41
C GLU A 139 -30.50 18.32 -8.15
N GLY A 140 -30.29 19.27 -7.24
CA GLY A 140 -31.00 19.36 -5.97
C GLY A 140 -30.88 18.12 -5.09
N ARG A 141 -29.86 17.26 -5.28
CA ARG A 141 -29.73 15.98 -4.57
C ARG A 141 -28.31 15.69 -4.07
N LYS A 142 -28.23 14.83 -3.05
CA LYS A 142 -26.98 14.26 -2.56
C LYS A 142 -26.52 13.13 -3.48
N ARG A 143 -25.23 13.11 -3.80
CA ARG A 143 -24.55 12.04 -4.52
C ARG A 143 -23.41 11.48 -3.68
N ARG A 144 -22.95 10.29 -4.05
CA ARG A 144 -21.69 9.76 -3.53
C ARG A 144 -20.53 10.60 -4.08
N CYS A 145 -19.50 10.80 -3.26
CA CYS A 145 -18.28 11.45 -3.70
C CYS A 145 -17.49 10.51 -4.63
N ASP A 146 -17.09 11.01 -5.80
CA ASP A 146 -16.34 10.25 -6.80
C ASP A 146 -14.81 10.37 -6.64
N GLU A 147 -14.36 11.23 -5.71
CA GLU A 147 -12.93 11.51 -5.45
C GLU A 147 -12.32 10.62 -4.35
N CYS A 148 -13.12 9.77 -3.70
CA CYS A 148 -12.67 8.97 -2.56
C CYS A 148 -13.26 7.56 -2.54
N ASN A 149 -12.63 6.69 -1.76
CA ASN A 149 -13.07 5.30 -1.61
C ASN A 149 -14.34 5.17 -0.73
N GLU A 150 -14.75 3.93 -0.46
CA GLU A 150 -15.91 3.56 0.38
C GLU A 150 -15.80 3.93 1.85
N ASN A 151 -14.67 4.48 2.27
CA ASN A 151 -14.45 5.02 3.61
C ASN A 151 -14.36 6.55 3.63
N GLY A 152 -14.51 7.22 2.48
CA GLY A 152 -14.33 8.66 2.40
C GLY A 152 -12.86 9.08 2.43
N LEU A 153 -11.95 8.15 2.13
CA LEU A 153 -10.51 8.31 2.21
C LEU A 153 -9.88 8.40 0.82
N VAL A 154 -8.74 9.08 0.76
CA VAL A 154 -7.85 9.12 -0.40
C VAL A 154 -6.45 8.71 0.01
N ARG A 155 -5.70 8.14 -0.91
CA ARG A 155 -4.29 7.80 -0.66
C ARG A 155 -3.48 9.07 -0.40
N CYS A 156 -2.55 9.00 0.54
CA CYS A 156 -1.74 10.16 0.91
C CYS A 156 -0.75 10.51 -0.21
N LEU A 157 -0.91 11.68 -0.83
CA LEU A 157 -0.05 12.17 -1.92
C LEU A 157 1.39 12.47 -1.49
N HIS A 158 1.66 12.52 -0.18
CA HIS A 158 3.01 12.75 0.34
C HIS A 158 3.86 11.47 0.37
N CYS A 159 3.25 10.29 0.51
CA CYS A 159 3.99 9.03 0.72
C CYS A 159 3.51 7.83 -0.12
N CYS A 160 2.50 8.00 -0.97
CA CYS A 160 1.95 6.91 -1.80
C CYS A 160 2.22 7.07 -3.31
N SER A 161 3.00 8.09 -3.68
CA SER A 161 3.38 8.43 -5.06
C SER A 161 4.23 7.36 -5.73
#